data_AF-A0A8T4IUC7-F1
#
_entry.id   AF-A0A8T4IUC7-F1
#
_cell.length_a   1.000
_cell.length_b   1.000
_cell.length_c   1.000
_cell.angle_alpha   90.00
_cell.angle_beta   90.00
_cell.angle_gamma   90.00
#
_symmetry.space_group_name_H-M   'P 1'
#
loop_
_entity.id
_entity.type
_entity.pdbx_description
1 polymer ?
#
loop_
_entity_poly.entity_id
_entity_poly.type
_entity_poly.pdbx_seq_one_letter_code
_entity_poly.pdbx_strand_id
1 'polypeptide(L)'
;MPSTPEDESGGDSALLAGKLHEALDEEGVYVVAGPSGDAYEVVNYGARLDDEELYAYTESIGHGDGANAKKPGLYDGLDALLTHIDGTRPGPPGEPRLDPVPAEDPVAQEALPALYSGAFWGGLALGPVGALAALGLTAAAFAAAGRIRRRRSGGARPDPGEAMSAPALPGTGWLRRAARRERDWLEADFARTDGELPDVGLPEAARTRVRAYLDTAALLLGREGEGQHGPDQDPPTLAAALALLRAGRAVLDAGHGQTVSATLCALNPLHGPATASGRFAHPDDTSARNRPVCPSCHEALADPVKSLTAPVDRLLRLREERSGPFVPFDRLSGSLGAASSAGAVSVDRLVDQVRERLNVH
;
A
#
# COMPACT_ATOMS: atom_id res chain seq x y z
N MET A 1 -8.22 23.40 -35.82
CA MET A 1 -8.34 22.74 -34.49
C MET A 1 -7.25 21.68 -34.35
N PRO A 2 -6.77 21.35 -33.14
CA PRO A 2 -5.88 20.20 -32.93
C PRO A 2 -6.65 18.88 -33.04
N SER A 3 -6.22 17.95 -33.90
CA SER A 3 -6.72 16.57 -33.94
C SER A 3 -5.89 15.65 -33.04
N THR A 4 -6.47 14.58 -32.50
CA THR A 4 -5.75 13.57 -31.68
C THR A 4 -6.07 12.18 -32.21
N PRO A 5 -5.14 11.20 -32.17
CA PRO A 5 -5.41 9.83 -32.64
C PRO A 5 -6.65 9.17 -32.01
N GLU A 6 -7.09 9.67 -30.86
CA GLU A 6 -8.26 9.21 -30.12
C GLU A 6 -9.58 9.90 -30.51
N ASP A 7 -9.58 10.80 -31.50
CA ASP A 7 -10.80 11.45 -31.99
C ASP A 7 -11.63 10.56 -32.94
N GLU A 8 -12.88 10.97 -33.20
CA GLU A 8 -13.80 10.21 -34.07
C GLU A 8 -13.34 10.12 -35.54
N SER A 9 -12.31 10.87 -35.91
CA SER A 9 -11.62 10.79 -37.21
C SER A 9 -10.42 9.84 -37.18
N GLY A 10 -10.05 9.27 -36.03
CA GLY A 10 -8.86 8.43 -35.89
C GLY A 10 -7.56 9.17 -36.19
N GLY A 11 -7.54 10.51 -36.04
CA GLY A 11 -6.43 11.37 -36.45
C GLY A 11 -6.36 11.71 -37.95
N ASP A 12 -7.35 11.32 -38.77
CA ASP A 12 -7.46 11.71 -40.17
C ASP A 12 -8.03 13.14 -40.29
N SER A 13 -7.14 14.09 -40.59
CA SER A 13 -7.51 15.51 -40.62
C SER A 13 -8.30 15.89 -41.88
N ALA A 14 -8.19 15.12 -42.97
CA ALA A 14 -9.00 15.31 -44.18
C ALA A 14 -10.45 14.87 -43.94
N LEU A 15 -10.65 13.75 -43.25
CA LEU A 15 -11.98 13.27 -42.85
C LEU A 15 -12.68 14.26 -41.91
N LEU A 16 -11.93 14.85 -40.97
CA LEU A 16 -12.45 15.88 -40.08
C LEU A 16 -12.87 17.14 -40.84
N ALA A 17 -12.05 17.60 -41.81
CA ALA A 17 -12.38 18.75 -42.66
C ALA A 17 -13.63 18.49 -43.51
N GLY A 18 -13.78 17.27 -44.05
CA GLY A 18 -14.97 16.87 -44.82
C GLY A 18 -16.24 16.87 -43.99
N LYS A 19 -16.22 16.27 -42.79
CA LYS A 19 -17.38 16.32 -41.87
C LYS A 19 -17.74 17.74 -41.45
N LEU A 20 -16.73 18.61 -41.28
CA LEU A 20 -16.97 20.01 -40.93
C LEU A 20 -17.60 20.78 -42.08
N HIS A 21 -17.16 20.55 -43.33
CA HIS A 21 -17.80 21.11 -44.52
C HIS A 21 -19.25 20.62 -44.66
N GLU A 22 -19.52 19.33 -44.49
CA GLU A 22 -20.89 18.79 -44.53
C GLU A 22 -21.79 19.38 -43.44
N ALA A 23 -21.25 19.59 -42.23
CA ALA A 23 -22.00 20.13 -41.12
C ALA A 23 -22.26 21.64 -41.24
N LEU A 24 -21.33 22.39 -41.83
CA LEU A 24 -21.46 23.84 -42.01
C LEU A 24 -22.16 24.20 -43.33
N ASP A 25 -22.12 23.32 -44.33
CA ASP A 25 -22.65 23.54 -45.68
C ASP A 25 -22.10 24.82 -46.34
N GLU A 26 -20.83 25.14 -46.07
CA GLU A 26 -20.15 26.35 -46.55
C GLU A 26 -18.91 26.00 -47.40
N GLU A 27 -18.80 26.66 -48.55
CA GLU A 27 -17.59 26.65 -49.38
C GLU A 27 -16.46 27.42 -48.68
N GLY A 28 -15.29 26.81 -48.54
CA GLY A 28 -14.21 27.40 -47.78
C GLY A 28 -12.93 26.58 -47.74
N VAL A 29 -11.88 27.20 -47.19
CA VAL A 29 -10.62 26.52 -46.87
C VAL A 29 -10.63 26.14 -45.39
N TYR A 30 -10.46 24.86 -45.13
CA TYR A 30 -10.47 24.28 -43.80
C TYR A 30 -9.04 23.97 -43.38
N VAL A 31 -8.63 24.50 -42.23
CA VAL A 31 -7.28 24.33 -41.68
C VAL A 31 -7.33 23.51 -40.40
N VAL A 32 -6.70 22.33 -40.44
CA VAL A 32 -6.55 21.43 -39.29
C VAL A 32 -5.09 21.44 -38.85
N ALA A 33 -4.86 21.63 -37.54
CA ALA A 33 -3.52 21.62 -36.98
C ALA A 33 -3.27 20.28 -36.29
N GLY A 34 -2.07 19.72 -36.43
CA GLY A 34 -1.68 18.53 -35.69
C GLY A 34 -1.54 18.82 -34.17
N PRO A 35 -1.61 17.80 -33.31
CA PRO A 35 -1.57 17.96 -31.85
C PRO A 35 -0.24 18.50 -31.32
N SER A 36 0.85 18.30 -32.07
CA SER A 36 2.19 18.83 -31.81
C SER A 36 2.42 20.23 -32.40
N GLY A 37 1.47 20.75 -33.18
CA GLY A 37 1.54 22.07 -33.81
C GLY A 37 2.65 22.24 -34.86
N ASP A 38 3.19 21.12 -35.33
CA ASP A 38 4.30 21.04 -36.27
C ASP A 38 3.89 20.55 -37.68
N ALA A 39 2.59 20.29 -37.86
CA ALA A 39 1.94 19.93 -39.10
C ALA A 39 0.60 20.66 -39.22
N TYR A 40 0.30 21.14 -40.42
CA TYR A 40 -0.99 21.71 -40.80
C TYR A 40 -1.48 20.98 -42.03
N GLU A 41 -2.76 20.68 -42.06
CA GLU A 41 -3.45 20.17 -43.23
C GLU A 41 -4.46 21.22 -43.68
N VAL A 42 -4.41 21.55 -44.97
CA VAL A 42 -5.24 22.56 -45.61
C VAL A 42 -6.05 21.87 -46.69
N VAL A 43 -7.36 21.88 -46.53
CA VAL A 43 -8.29 21.26 -47.49
C VAL A 43 -9.22 22.33 -48.04
N ASN A 44 -9.23 22.46 -49.37
CA ASN A 44 -10.12 23.39 -50.06
C ASN A 44 -11.42 22.67 -50.47
N TYR A 45 -12.54 23.11 -49.91
CA TYR A 45 -13.88 22.68 -50.30
C TYR A 45 -14.58 23.83 -51.02
N GLY A 46 -14.29 24.02 -52.31
CA GLY A 46 -15.01 24.96 -53.18
C GLY A 46 -14.56 26.43 -53.11
N ALA A 47 -13.60 26.79 -52.26
CA ALA A 47 -13.04 28.15 -52.27
C ALA A 47 -12.31 28.40 -53.59
N ARG A 48 -12.51 29.60 -54.16
CA ARG A 48 -11.92 30.03 -55.43
C ARG A 48 -10.48 30.50 -55.24
N LEU A 49 -9.62 29.62 -54.74
CA LEU A 49 -8.20 29.86 -54.50
C LEU A 49 -7.38 28.87 -55.32
N ASP A 50 -6.15 29.24 -55.65
CA ASP A 50 -5.23 28.35 -56.37
C ASP A 50 -4.78 27.18 -55.47
N ASP A 51 -5.37 26.01 -55.69
CA ASP A 51 -5.08 24.78 -54.93
C ASP A 51 -3.63 24.31 -55.03
N GLU A 52 -2.95 24.60 -56.15
CA GLU A 52 -1.55 24.21 -56.34
C GLU A 52 -0.65 25.11 -55.49
N GLU A 53 -0.95 26.41 -55.42
CA GLU A 53 -0.28 27.38 -54.56
C GLU A 53 -0.50 27.04 -53.07
N LEU A 54 -1.74 26.74 -52.67
CA LEU A 54 -2.08 26.36 -51.28
C LEU A 54 -1.36 25.08 -50.84
N TYR A 55 -1.34 24.06 -51.70
CA TYR A 55 -0.68 22.79 -51.42
C TYR A 55 0.85 22.96 -51.29
N ALA A 56 1.47 23.66 -52.24
CA ALA A 56 2.91 23.89 -52.24
C ALA A 56 3.36 24.66 -50.98
N TYR A 57 2.57 25.65 -50.55
CA TYR A 57 2.88 26.41 -49.34
C TYR A 57 2.70 25.58 -48.06
N THR A 58 1.65 24.76 -47.99
CA THR A 58 1.39 23.86 -46.86
C THR A 58 2.51 22.85 -46.69
N GLU A 59 3.00 22.24 -47.78
CA GLU A 59 4.18 21.36 -47.73
C GLU A 59 5.44 22.10 -47.26
N SER A 60 5.65 23.35 -47.70
CA SER A 60 6.82 24.15 -47.32
C SER A 60 6.85 24.48 -45.82
N ILE A 61 5.70 24.77 -45.20
CA ILE A 61 5.59 25.00 -43.75
C ILE A 61 5.77 23.70 -42.96
N GLY A 62 5.19 22.59 -43.43
CA GLY A 62 5.24 21.30 -42.74
C GLY A 62 6.64 20.67 -42.73
N HIS A 63 7.35 20.74 -43.85
CA HIS A 63 8.67 20.10 -44.02
C HIS A 63 9.84 21.04 -43.68
N GLY A 64 9.64 22.35 -43.75
CA GLY A 64 10.69 23.35 -43.56
C GLY A 64 11.75 23.30 -44.66
N ASP A 65 12.24 24.45 -45.09
CA ASP A 65 13.33 24.52 -46.06
C ASP A 65 14.66 24.09 -45.43
N GLY A 66 14.87 22.78 -45.35
CA GLY A 66 16.13 22.15 -44.94
C GLY A 66 16.19 21.68 -43.48
N ALA A 67 17.03 20.68 -43.25
CA ALA A 67 17.18 19.91 -42.00
C ALA A 67 17.60 20.70 -40.73
N ASN A 68 17.64 22.03 -40.77
CA ASN A 68 18.00 22.90 -39.64
C ASN A 68 17.16 24.19 -39.54
N ALA A 69 16.05 24.30 -40.25
CA ALA A 69 15.14 25.43 -40.07
C ALA A 69 14.38 25.30 -38.73
N LYS A 70 14.48 26.32 -37.87
CA LYS A 70 13.71 26.38 -36.62
C LYS A 70 12.23 26.53 -36.98
N LYS A 71 11.43 25.47 -36.82
CA LYS A 71 9.99 25.51 -37.10
C LYS A 71 9.33 26.64 -36.28
N PRO A 72 8.51 27.49 -36.89
CA PRO A 72 7.74 28.50 -36.15
C PRO A 72 6.82 27.82 -35.13
N GLY A 73 6.51 28.50 -34.02
CA GLY A 73 5.52 27.98 -33.07
C GLY A 73 4.13 27.87 -33.71
N LEU A 74 3.23 27.10 -33.11
CA LEU A 74 1.87 26.85 -33.64
C LEU A 74 1.14 28.13 -34.08
N TYR A 75 1.20 29.18 -33.27
CA TYR A 75 0.51 30.43 -33.57
C TYR A 75 1.18 31.23 -34.68
N ASP A 76 2.52 31.25 -34.71
CA ASP A 76 3.28 31.95 -35.76
C ASP A 76 3.13 31.25 -37.11
N GLY A 77 3.05 29.91 -37.12
CA GLY A 77 2.80 29.11 -38.31
C GLY A 77 1.39 29.29 -38.86
N LEU A 78 0.39 29.35 -37.97
CA LEU A 78 -0.99 29.63 -38.36
C LEU A 78 -1.16 31.06 -38.90
N ASP A 79 -0.53 32.06 -38.29
CA ASP A 79 -0.58 33.45 -38.75
C ASP A 79 0.06 33.61 -40.14
N ALA A 80 1.21 32.95 -40.36
CA ALA A 80 1.85 32.89 -41.68
C ALA A 80 0.97 32.21 -42.72
N LEU A 81 0.29 31.12 -42.35
CA LEU A 81 -0.63 30.39 -43.22
C LEU A 81 -1.85 31.23 -43.61
N LEU A 82 -2.49 31.88 -42.64
CA LEU A 82 -3.64 32.76 -42.89
C LEU A 82 -3.24 33.98 -43.75
N THR A 83 -2.06 34.55 -43.50
CA THR A 83 -1.51 35.64 -44.32
C THR A 83 -1.25 35.18 -45.76
N HIS A 84 -0.80 33.94 -45.95
CA HIS A 84 -0.61 33.40 -47.28
C HIS A 84 -1.93 33.17 -48.01
N ILE A 85 -2.93 32.57 -47.34
CA ILE A 85 -4.28 32.35 -47.89
C ILE A 85 -4.92 33.68 -48.34
N ASP A 86 -4.75 34.75 -47.57
CA ASP A 86 -5.25 36.09 -47.92
C ASP A 86 -4.55 36.68 -49.16
N GLY A 87 -3.30 36.28 -49.40
CA GLY A 87 -2.50 36.69 -50.56
C GLY A 87 -2.59 35.75 -51.77
N THR A 88 -3.18 34.56 -51.62
CA THR A 88 -3.29 33.54 -52.68
C THR A 88 -4.16 34.05 -53.82
N ARG A 89 -3.77 33.73 -55.06
CA ARG A 89 -4.51 34.20 -56.24
C ARG A 89 -5.87 33.51 -56.35
N PRO A 90 -6.90 34.21 -56.85
CA PRO A 90 -8.17 33.57 -57.17
C PRO A 90 -8.00 32.49 -58.24
N GLY A 91 -8.45 31.28 -57.93
CA GLY A 91 -8.42 30.11 -58.80
C GLY A 91 -9.82 29.61 -59.18
N PRO A 92 -9.92 28.52 -59.95
CA PRO A 92 -11.16 27.74 -60.02
C PRO A 92 -11.58 27.27 -58.60
N PRO A 93 -12.85 26.92 -58.37
CA PRO A 93 -13.26 26.30 -57.11
C PRO A 93 -12.40 25.08 -56.83
N GLY A 94 -11.78 25.04 -55.66
CA GLY A 94 -10.92 23.92 -55.30
C GLY A 94 -11.71 22.65 -55.06
N GLU A 95 -11.13 21.52 -55.43
CA GLU A 95 -11.67 20.20 -55.14
C GLU A 95 -10.72 19.48 -54.17
N PRO A 96 -11.24 18.82 -53.11
CA PRO A 96 -10.39 18.06 -52.20
C PRO A 96 -9.58 17.03 -52.99
N ARG A 97 -8.25 17.10 -52.89
CA ARG A 97 -7.35 16.04 -53.35
C ARG A 97 -7.38 14.87 -52.37
N LEU A 98 -8.54 14.25 -52.25
CA LEU A 98 -8.67 12.96 -51.60
C LEU A 98 -8.34 11.90 -52.66
N ASP A 99 -7.40 11.01 -52.35
CA ASP A 99 -7.46 9.70 -53.01
C ASP A 99 -8.87 9.15 -52.76
N PRO A 100 -9.61 8.71 -53.79
CA PRO A 100 -10.96 8.23 -53.58
C PRO A 100 -10.91 7.11 -52.56
N VAL A 101 -11.49 7.36 -51.37
CA VAL A 101 -11.72 6.31 -50.39
C VAL A 101 -12.47 5.22 -51.15
N PRO A 102 -11.92 3.99 -51.25
CA PRO A 102 -12.58 2.92 -51.98
C PRO A 102 -14.02 2.83 -51.47
N ALA A 103 -15.00 2.91 -52.39
CA ALA A 103 -16.41 2.86 -52.02
C ALA A 103 -16.63 1.67 -51.08
N GLU A 104 -17.04 1.95 -49.85
CA GLU A 104 -17.28 0.92 -48.85
C GLU A 104 -18.40 0.01 -49.37
N ASP A 105 -18.10 -1.29 -49.43
CA ASP A 105 -19.08 -2.30 -49.80
C ASP A 105 -20.26 -2.23 -48.81
N PRO A 106 -21.50 -1.98 -49.27
CA PRO A 106 -22.66 -1.90 -48.37
C PRO A 106 -22.91 -3.21 -47.62
N VAL A 107 -22.38 -4.34 -48.10
CA VAL A 107 -22.43 -5.63 -47.39
C VAL A 107 -21.45 -5.67 -46.20
N ALA A 108 -20.35 -4.91 -46.25
CA ALA A 108 -19.39 -4.81 -45.15
C ALA A 108 -19.91 -3.98 -43.96
N GLN A 109 -20.87 -3.07 -44.20
CA GLN A 109 -21.49 -2.26 -43.13
C GLN A 109 -22.51 -3.05 -42.28
N GLU A 110 -23.17 -4.07 -42.84
CA GLU A 110 -24.08 -4.96 -42.09
C GLU A 110 -23.37 -6.20 -41.50
N ALA A 111 -22.12 -6.46 -41.92
CA ALA A 111 -21.30 -7.49 -41.31
C ALA A 111 -20.74 -6.97 -39.99
N LEU A 112 -21.44 -7.25 -38.88
CA LEU A 112 -20.84 -7.15 -37.56
C LEU A 112 -19.47 -7.84 -37.60
N PRO A 113 -18.38 -7.17 -37.17
CA PRO A 113 -17.07 -7.81 -37.11
C PRO A 113 -17.25 -9.10 -36.32
N ALA A 114 -16.79 -10.22 -36.86
CA ALA A 114 -16.73 -11.44 -36.07
C ALA A 114 -15.97 -11.07 -34.79
N LEU A 115 -16.62 -11.18 -33.62
CA LEU A 115 -16.01 -10.95 -32.29
C LEU A 115 -14.74 -11.80 -32.05
N TYR A 116 -14.40 -12.67 -33.00
CA TYR A 116 -13.26 -13.56 -33.03
C TYR A 116 -12.53 -13.53 -34.39
N SER A 117 -12.32 -12.37 -35.02
CA SER A 117 -11.43 -12.27 -36.20
C SER A 117 -9.95 -12.29 -35.78
N GLY A 118 -9.28 -13.43 -36.00
CA GLY A 118 -7.82 -13.57 -36.17
C GLY A 118 -6.90 -13.34 -34.95
N ALA A 119 -7.13 -12.31 -34.14
CA ALA A 119 -6.28 -11.93 -33.01
C ALA A 119 -6.51 -12.79 -31.76
N PHE A 120 -7.64 -13.50 -31.68
CA PHE A 120 -7.98 -14.32 -30.53
C PHE A 120 -6.95 -15.43 -30.30
N TRP A 121 -6.50 -16.12 -31.35
CA TRP A 121 -5.55 -17.24 -31.20
C TRP A 121 -4.12 -16.79 -30.89
N GLY A 122 -3.68 -15.65 -31.45
CA GLY A 122 -2.39 -15.04 -31.09
C GLY A 122 -2.37 -14.58 -29.63
N GLY A 123 -3.46 -13.96 -29.16
CA GLY A 123 -3.63 -13.55 -27.78
C GLY A 123 -3.84 -14.71 -26.80
N LEU A 124 -4.44 -15.83 -27.20
CA LEU A 124 -4.68 -16.97 -26.32
C LEU A 124 -3.40 -17.78 -26.04
N ALA A 125 -2.40 -17.73 -26.93
CA ALA A 125 -1.10 -18.36 -26.72
C ALA A 125 -0.11 -17.44 -25.98
N LEU A 126 -0.13 -16.13 -26.27
CA LEU A 126 0.74 -15.14 -25.60
C LEU A 126 0.17 -14.63 -24.27
N GLY A 127 -1.14 -14.63 -24.08
CA GLY A 127 -1.81 -14.15 -22.88
C GLY A 127 -1.45 -14.92 -21.62
N PRO A 128 -1.48 -16.27 -21.62
CA PRO A 128 -1.05 -17.07 -20.46
C PRO A 128 0.44 -16.91 -20.18
N VAL A 129 1.27 -16.85 -21.22
CA VAL A 129 2.73 -16.67 -21.08
C VAL A 129 3.04 -15.27 -20.54
N GLY A 130 2.37 -14.24 -21.03
CA GLY A 130 2.48 -12.86 -20.53
C GLY A 130 1.95 -12.71 -19.11
N ALA A 131 0.81 -13.32 -18.78
CA ALA A 131 0.26 -13.33 -17.43
C ALA A 131 1.18 -14.06 -16.44
N LEU A 132 1.73 -15.22 -16.82
CA LEU A 132 2.71 -15.96 -16.02
C LEU A 132 4.04 -15.20 -15.90
N ALA A 133 4.48 -14.51 -16.94
CA ALA A 133 5.67 -13.66 -16.89
C ALA A 133 5.47 -12.45 -15.97
N ALA A 134 4.29 -11.80 -16.02
CA ALA A 134 3.93 -10.70 -15.14
C ALA A 134 3.77 -11.15 -13.68
N LEU A 135 3.13 -12.31 -13.44
CA LEU A 135 3.06 -12.95 -12.12
C LEU A 135 4.45 -13.36 -11.61
N GLY A 136 5.29 -13.90 -12.50
CA GLY A 136 6.67 -14.26 -12.19
C GLY A 136 7.53 -13.04 -11.85
N LEU A 137 7.40 -11.94 -12.61
CA LEU A 137 8.10 -10.68 -12.37
C LEU A 137 7.64 -10.00 -11.09
N THR A 138 6.34 -9.96 -10.82
CA THR A 138 5.80 -9.42 -9.56
C THR A 138 6.21 -10.29 -8.38
N ALA A 139 6.09 -11.62 -8.47
CA ALA A 139 6.57 -12.53 -7.44
C ALA A 139 8.09 -12.40 -7.22
N ALA A 140 8.88 -12.25 -8.29
CA ALA A 140 10.33 -12.03 -8.21
C ALA A 140 10.67 -10.67 -7.60
N ALA A 141 9.91 -9.60 -7.93
CA ALA A 141 10.07 -8.28 -7.34
C ALA A 141 9.71 -8.30 -5.86
N PHE A 142 8.61 -8.96 -5.46
CA PHE A 142 8.24 -9.15 -4.05
C PHE A 142 9.24 -10.04 -3.32
N ALA A 143 9.77 -11.09 -3.95
CA ALA A 143 10.80 -11.94 -3.37
C ALA A 143 12.14 -11.20 -3.24
N ALA A 144 12.51 -10.35 -4.19
CA ALA A 144 13.69 -9.50 -4.13
C ALA A 144 13.53 -8.41 -3.08
N ALA A 145 12.38 -7.71 -3.04
CA ALA A 145 12.06 -6.74 -2.00
C ALA A 145 12.03 -7.40 -0.61
N GLY A 146 11.45 -8.60 -0.50
CA GLY A 146 11.44 -9.41 0.70
C GLY A 146 12.83 -9.87 1.12
N ARG A 147 13.69 -10.25 0.17
CA ARG A 147 15.08 -10.67 0.43
C ARG A 147 15.98 -9.47 0.78
N ILE A 148 15.76 -8.30 0.17
CA ILE A 148 16.42 -7.04 0.54
C ILE A 148 15.94 -6.56 1.91
N ARG A 149 14.64 -6.65 2.19
CA ARG A 149 14.07 -6.35 3.51
C ARG A 149 14.56 -7.35 4.55
N ARG A 150 14.70 -8.65 4.25
CA ARG A 150 15.33 -9.66 5.12
C ARG A 150 16.84 -9.45 5.29
N ARG A 151 17.56 -8.95 4.28
CA ARG A 151 18.99 -8.59 4.41
C ARG A 151 19.20 -7.31 5.21
N ARG A 152 18.31 -6.32 5.09
CA ARG A 152 18.31 -5.09 5.92
C ARG A 152 17.75 -5.34 7.33
N SER A 153 16.83 -6.28 7.46
CA SER A 153 16.31 -6.80 8.73
C SER A 153 17.10 -8.01 9.22
N GLY A 154 18.27 -8.27 8.61
CA GLY A 154 19.25 -9.27 9.04
C GLY A 154 19.96 -8.87 10.32
N GLY A 155 19.26 -8.14 11.21
CA GLY A 155 19.48 -8.36 12.61
C GLY A 155 19.18 -9.83 12.85
N ALA A 156 20.15 -10.56 13.39
CA ALA A 156 19.91 -11.88 13.93
C ALA A 156 18.57 -11.87 14.69
N ARG A 157 17.82 -12.98 14.63
CA ARG A 157 16.71 -13.21 15.56
C ARG A 157 17.26 -12.81 16.93
N PRO A 158 16.76 -11.75 17.59
CA PRO A 158 17.26 -11.40 18.90
C PRO A 158 17.10 -12.68 19.71
N ASP A 159 18.19 -13.07 20.39
CA ASP A 159 18.19 -14.27 21.21
C ASP A 159 16.91 -14.25 22.06
N PRO A 160 16.28 -15.39 22.40
CA PRO A 160 15.15 -15.38 23.32
C PRO A 160 15.43 -14.59 24.61
N GLY A 161 16.71 -14.47 24.99
CA GLY A 161 17.23 -13.58 26.03
C GLY A 161 17.18 -12.07 25.74
N GLU A 162 17.39 -11.64 24.50
CA GLU A 162 17.42 -10.23 24.08
C GLU A 162 16.00 -9.68 23.80
N ALA A 163 15.04 -10.56 23.46
CA ALA A 163 13.62 -10.24 23.36
C ALA A 163 12.98 -9.80 24.71
N MET A 164 13.63 -10.10 25.85
CA MET A 164 13.16 -9.80 27.20
C MET A 164 13.54 -8.41 27.75
N SER A 165 14.24 -7.56 26.99
CA SER A 165 14.64 -6.23 27.45
C SER A 165 13.59 -5.14 27.20
N ALA A 166 12.34 -5.39 27.58
CA ALA A 166 11.40 -4.27 27.65
C ALA A 166 11.81 -3.37 28.84
N PRO A 167 12.04 -2.06 28.62
CA PRO A 167 12.43 -1.16 29.70
C PRO A 167 11.27 -1.01 30.70
N ALA A 168 11.59 -0.71 31.96
CA ALA A 168 10.59 -0.42 33.00
C ALA A 168 9.81 0.87 32.73
N LEU A 169 10.44 1.84 32.06
CA LEU A 169 9.86 3.16 31.73
C LEU A 169 9.87 3.38 30.21
N PRO A 170 9.08 2.63 29.42
CA PRO A 170 9.07 2.79 27.98
C PRO A 170 8.40 4.10 27.57
N GLY A 171 9.01 4.83 26.63
CA GLY A 171 8.35 5.95 25.97
C GLY A 171 7.33 5.49 24.93
N THR A 172 6.31 6.29 24.65
CA THR A 172 5.24 5.99 23.67
C THR A 172 5.79 5.63 22.29
N GLY A 173 6.82 6.35 21.82
CA GLY A 173 7.47 6.05 20.54
C GLY A 173 8.18 4.69 20.52
N TRP A 174 8.70 4.23 21.66
CA TRP A 174 9.25 2.87 21.78
C TRP A 174 8.13 1.83 21.73
N LEU A 175 7.05 2.03 22.48
CA LEU A 175 5.91 1.11 22.52
C LEU A 175 5.31 0.92 21.12
N ARG A 176 5.12 2.01 20.38
CA ARG A 176 4.59 1.98 19.00
C ARG A 176 5.49 1.18 18.05
N ARG A 177 6.81 1.44 18.07
CA ARG A 177 7.77 0.71 17.23
C ARG A 177 7.87 -0.77 17.63
N ALA A 178 7.83 -1.06 18.93
CA ALA A 178 7.87 -2.42 19.44
C ALA A 178 6.59 -3.19 19.06
N ALA A 179 5.40 -2.61 19.26
CA ALA A 179 4.14 -3.24 18.89
C ALA A 179 4.04 -3.53 17.39
N ARG A 180 4.40 -2.57 16.53
CA ARG A 180 4.44 -2.79 15.07
C ARG A 180 5.39 -3.92 14.69
N ARG A 181 6.61 -3.90 15.23
CA ARG A 181 7.60 -4.95 14.95
C ARG A 181 7.11 -6.32 15.42
N GLU A 182 6.59 -6.44 16.66
CA GLU A 182 6.08 -7.73 17.16
C GLU A 182 4.86 -8.20 16.36
N ARG A 183 3.98 -7.30 15.91
CA ARG A 183 2.85 -7.64 15.04
C ARG A 183 3.32 -8.21 13.72
N ASP A 184 4.18 -7.48 13.01
CA ASP A 184 4.71 -7.91 11.70
C ASP A 184 5.43 -9.27 11.81
N TRP A 185 6.15 -9.49 12.91
CA TRP A 185 6.82 -10.76 13.19
C TRP A 185 5.83 -11.88 13.48
N LEU A 186 4.86 -11.64 14.36
CA LEU A 186 3.85 -12.63 14.74
C LEU A 186 3.01 -13.03 13.53
N GLU A 187 2.58 -12.08 12.70
CA GLU A 187 1.84 -12.34 11.46
C GLU A 187 2.65 -13.20 10.49
N ALA A 188 3.92 -12.85 10.26
CA ALA A 188 4.79 -13.60 9.36
C ALA A 188 5.11 -15.01 9.86
N ASP A 189 5.31 -15.17 11.18
CA ASP A 189 5.59 -16.45 11.81
C ASP A 189 4.33 -17.33 11.84
N PHE A 190 3.17 -16.75 12.18
CA PHE A 190 1.91 -17.47 12.19
C PHE A 190 1.51 -17.94 10.79
N ALA A 191 1.60 -17.07 9.76
CA ALA A 191 1.30 -17.46 8.38
C ALA A 191 2.23 -18.56 7.85
N ARG A 192 3.50 -18.56 8.28
CA ARG A 192 4.45 -19.62 7.93
C ARG A 192 4.06 -20.96 8.54
N THR A 193 3.73 -20.98 9.83
CA THR A 193 3.39 -22.22 10.54
C THR A 193 1.97 -22.72 10.21
N ASP A 194 1.04 -21.83 9.85
CA ASP A 194 -0.33 -22.21 9.46
C ASP A 194 -0.38 -22.85 8.05
N GLY A 195 0.57 -22.50 7.17
CA GLY A 195 0.72 -23.11 5.85
C GLY A 195 1.42 -24.48 5.83
N GLU A 196 1.87 -24.98 6.99
CA GLU A 196 2.48 -26.30 7.11
C GLU A 196 1.42 -27.41 7.18
N LEU A 197 1.78 -28.64 6.77
CA LEU A 197 0.87 -29.79 6.73
C LEU A 197 0.23 -30.07 8.12
N PRO A 198 -0.98 -30.66 8.19
CA PRO A 198 -1.73 -30.85 9.45
C PRO A 198 -0.96 -31.56 10.58
N ASP A 199 -0.01 -32.45 10.24
CA ASP A 199 0.80 -33.20 11.20
C ASP A 199 2.08 -32.46 11.66
N VAL A 200 2.41 -31.33 11.01
CA VAL A 200 3.59 -30.49 11.26
C VAL A 200 3.20 -29.10 11.78
N GLY A 201 2.01 -28.62 11.44
CA GLY A 201 1.48 -27.32 11.84
C GLY A 201 0.88 -27.31 13.25
N LEU A 202 0.65 -26.10 13.79
CA LEU A 202 0.20 -25.89 15.18
C LEU A 202 -1.07 -26.69 15.55
N PRO A 203 -1.16 -27.18 16.81
CA PRO A 203 -2.41 -27.70 17.34
C PRO A 203 -3.53 -26.67 17.23
N GLU A 204 -4.76 -27.10 16.93
CA GLU A 204 -5.91 -26.20 16.74
C GLU A 204 -6.10 -25.23 17.92
N ALA A 205 -6.03 -25.74 19.16
CA ALA A 205 -6.16 -24.89 20.35
C ALA A 205 -5.05 -23.83 20.51
N ALA A 206 -3.86 -24.06 19.94
CA ALA A 206 -2.78 -23.07 19.89
C ALA A 206 -3.05 -22.06 18.76
N ARG A 207 -3.47 -22.53 17.58
CA ARG A 207 -3.89 -21.70 16.45
C ARG A 207 -5.00 -20.72 16.86
N THR A 208 -6.07 -21.21 17.49
CA THR A 208 -7.18 -20.39 18.00
C THR A 208 -6.69 -19.32 18.98
N ARG A 209 -5.78 -19.67 19.90
CA ARG A 209 -5.23 -18.71 20.88
C ARG A 209 -4.38 -17.63 20.24
N VAL A 210 -3.43 -18.01 19.36
CA VAL A 210 -2.60 -17.04 18.63
C VAL A 210 -3.48 -16.09 17.83
N ARG A 211 -4.49 -16.62 17.14
CA ARG A 211 -5.46 -15.83 16.38
C ARG A 211 -6.22 -14.85 17.27
N ALA A 212 -6.74 -15.32 18.41
CA ALA A 212 -7.44 -14.48 19.37
C ALA A 212 -6.56 -13.33 19.89
N TYR A 213 -5.29 -13.60 20.21
CA TYR A 213 -4.36 -12.57 20.69
C TYR A 213 -3.99 -11.56 19.61
N LEU A 214 -3.76 -12.04 18.37
CA LEU A 214 -3.45 -11.18 17.23
C LEU A 214 -4.64 -10.29 16.87
N ASP A 215 -5.84 -10.84 16.76
CA ASP A 215 -7.06 -10.11 16.44
C ASP A 215 -7.35 -9.05 17.52
N THR A 216 -7.21 -9.43 18.80
CA THR A 216 -7.41 -8.50 19.93
C THR A 216 -6.35 -7.38 19.95
N ALA A 217 -5.08 -7.70 19.67
CA ALA A 217 -4.03 -6.70 19.53
C ALA A 217 -4.30 -5.76 18.34
N ALA A 218 -4.81 -6.28 17.22
CA ALA A 218 -5.19 -5.48 16.06
C ALA A 218 -6.33 -4.50 16.37
N LEU A 219 -7.31 -4.91 17.18
CA LEU A 219 -8.37 -4.03 17.68
C LEU A 219 -7.79 -2.85 18.48
N LEU A 220 -6.82 -3.09 19.36
CA LEU A 220 -6.17 -2.03 20.16
C LEU A 220 -5.28 -1.10 19.33
N LEU A 221 -4.59 -1.63 18.31
CA LEU A 221 -3.71 -0.82 17.47
C LEU A 221 -4.48 0.05 16.47
N GLY A 222 -5.78 -0.24 16.26
CA GLY A 222 -6.60 0.36 15.23
C GLY A 222 -6.28 -0.20 13.84
N ARG A 223 -7.29 -0.29 12.98
CA ARG A 223 -7.12 -0.71 11.59
C ARG A 223 -6.45 0.44 10.83
N GLU A 224 -5.17 0.31 10.52
CA GLU A 224 -4.45 1.20 9.60
C GLU A 224 -5.12 1.11 8.22
N GLY A 225 -6.13 1.94 7.94
CA GLY A 225 -6.85 1.86 6.66
C GLY A 225 -8.12 2.68 6.52
N GLU A 226 -8.78 3.08 7.61
CA GLU A 226 -9.91 3.99 7.53
C GLU A 226 -9.42 5.37 7.96
N GLY A 227 -9.54 6.38 7.09
CA GLY A 227 -8.92 7.72 7.18
C GLY A 227 -9.25 8.57 8.41
N GLN A 228 -9.80 7.98 9.47
CA GLN A 228 -9.83 8.54 10.80
C GLN A 228 -8.41 8.51 11.38
N HIS A 229 -7.73 9.66 11.36
CA HIS A 229 -6.58 9.90 12.23
C HIS A 229 -7.08 9.87 13.68
N GLY A 230 -7.24 8.66 14.23
CA GLY A 230 -7.55 8.47 15.64
C GLY A 230 -6.47 9.12 16.50
N PRO A 231 -6.81 9.57 17.71
CA PRO A 231 -5.83 10.11 18.65
C PRO A 231 -4.70 9.10 18.80
N ASP A 232 -3.47 9.61 18.82
CA ASP A 232 -2.25 8.86 19.11
C ASP A 232 -2.53 7.86 20.24
N GLN A 233 -2.51 6.54 19.96
CA GLN A 233 -2.88 5.50 20.92
C GLN A 233 -2.16 5.72 22.26
N ASP A 234 -2.91 5.71 23.35
CA ASP A 234 -2.36 5.96 24.67
C ASP A 234 -1.32 4.87 25.06
N PRO A 235 -0.32 5.20 25.91
CA PRO A 235 0.71 4.24 26.29
C PRO A 235 0.17 2.95 26.94
N PRO A 236 -0.84 2.98 27.83
CA PRO A 236 -1.47 1.78 28.36
C PRO A 236 -2.03 0.84 27.27
N THR A 237 -2.70 1.39 26.26
CA THR A 237 -3.29 0.66 25.14
C THR A 237 -2.20 0.00 24.29
N LEU A 238 -1.12 0.74 23.97
CA LEU A 238 0.02 0.16 23.24
C LEU A 238 0.73 -0.94 24.03
N ALA A 239 0.84 -0.79 25.36
CA ALA A 239 1.44 -1.81 26.22
C ALA A 239 0.59 -3.08 26.30
N ALA A 240 -0.74 -2.95 26.39
CA ALA A 240 -1.68 -4.07 26.32
C ALA A 240 -1.55 -4.83 24.99
N ALA A 241 -1.53 -4.11 23.86
CA ALA A 241 -1.34 -4.72 22.54
C ALA A 241 0.00 -5.45 22.45
N LEU A 242 1.10 -4.84 22.90
CA LEU A 242 2.42 -5.45 22.88
C LEU A 242 2.50 -6.71 23.78
N ALA A 243 1.84 -6.69 24.94
CA ALA A 243 1.76 -7.85 25.83
C ALA A 243 1.02 -9.03 25.17
N LEU A 244 -0.10 -8.77 24.49
CA LEU A 244 -0.85 -9.78 23.72
C LEU A 244 -0.02 -10.36 22.57
N LEU A 245 0.68 -9.52 21.81
CA LEU A 245 1.56 -9.96 20.72
C LEU A 245 2.69 -10.88 21.23
N ARG A 246 3.29 -10.53 22.37
CA ARG A 246 4.33 -11.37 23.00
C ARG A 246 3.76 -12.68 23.56
N ALA A 247 2.53 -12.66 24.08
CA ALA A 247 1.84 -13.89 24.47
C ALA A 247 1.57 -14.80 23.25
N GLY A 248 1.14 -14.23 22.11
CA GLY A 248 0.96 -14.97 20.86
C GLY A 248 2.25 -15.61 20.36
N ARG A 249 3.34 -14.85 20.39
CA ARG A 249 4.67 -15.37 20.03
C ARG A 249 5.10 -16.52 20.94
N ALA A 250 4.88 -16.41 22.24
CA ALA A 250 5.21 -17.49 23.17
C ALA A 250 4.39 -18.77 22.90
N VAL A 251 3.13 -18.64 22.46
CA VAL A 251 2.32 -19.79 22.01
C VAL A 251 2.91 -20.43 20.76
N LEU A 252 3.40 -19.63 19.80
CA LEU A 252 4.09 -20.17 18.62
C LEU A 252 5.40 -20.88 18.99
N ASP A 253 6.23 -20.26 19.83
CA ASP A 253 7.54 -20.77 20.21
C ASP A 253 7.45 -22.07 21.05
N ALA A 254 6.36 -22.25 21.81
CA ALA A 254 6.11 -23.46 22.60
C ALA A 254 5.78 -24.70 21.73
N GLY A 255 5.26 -24.51 20.52
CA GLY A 255 4.99 -25.58 19.56
C GLY A 255 4.06 -26.68 20.08
N HIS A 256 4.36 -27.93 19.71
CA HIS A 256 3.57 -29.10 20.11
C HIS A 256 3.94 -29.57 21.52
N GLY A 257 2.99 -29.49 22.44
CA GLY A 257 3.06 -30.19 23.74
C GLY A 257 3.53 -29.37 24.94
N GLN A 258 3.92 -28.10 24.76
CA GLN A 258 4.21 -27.21 25.89
C GLN A 258 3.02 -26.32 26.23
N THR A 259 2.63 -26.32 27.50
CA THR A 259 1.58 -25.43 28.00
C THR A 259 2.19 -24.06 28.26
N VAL A 260 1.79 -23.06 27.48
CA VAL A 260 2.15 -21.67 27.78
C VAL A 260 1.31 -21.17 28.94
N SER A 261 1.97 -20.55 29.92
CA SER A 261 1.31 -19.91 31.05
C SER A 261 0.32 -18.86 30.56
N ALA A 262 -0.90 -18.90 31.10
CA ALA A 262 -1.92 -17.87 30.88
C ALA A 262 -1.63 -16.57 31.65
N THR A 263 -0.52 -16.48 32.39
CA THR A 263 -0.14 -15.30 33.18
C THR A 263 1.14 -14.67 32.64
N LEU A 264 1.18 -13.34 32.63
CA LEU A 264 2.34 -12.55 32.22
C LEU A 264 3.25 -12.27 33.43
N CYS A 265 4.49 -11.88 33.14
CA CYS A 265 5.44 -11.47 34.16
C CYS A 265 4.89 -10.32 35.04
N ALA A 266 4.85 -10.55 36.35
CA ALA A 266 4.33 -9.62 37.35
C ALA A 266 5.19 -8.37 37.57
N LEU A 267 6.47 -8.39 37.14
CA LEU A 267 7.29 -7.19 37.12
C LEU A 267 6.99 -6.38 35.86
N ASN A 268 6.97 -7.01 34.69
CA ASN A 268 6.72 -6.31 33.45
C ASN A 268 5.95 -7.22 32.50
N PRO A 269 4.64 -6.97 32.28
CA PRO A 269 3.85 -7.75 31.33
C PRO A 269 4.44 -7.76 29.91
N LEU A 270 5.23 -6.74 29.56
CA LEU A 270 5.93 -6.69 28.28
C LEU A 270 7.06 -7.72 28.20
N HIS A 271 7.53 -8.34 29.28
CA HIS A 271 8.50 -9.45 29.19
C HIS A 271 7.87 -10.75 28.66
N GLY A 272 6.53 -10.81 28.56
CA GLY A 272 5.81 -11.98 28.08
C GLY A 272 5.37 -12.93 29.20
N PRO A 273 4.97 -14.17 28.84
CA PRO A 273 4.44 -15.14 29.79
C PRO A 273 5.43 -15.50 30.89
N ALA A 274 4.90 -15.68 32.09
CA ALA A 274 5.65 -16.14 33.24
C ALA A 274 5.80 -17.66 33.21
N THR A 275 7.05 -18.13 33.20
CA THR A 275 7.38 -19.56 33.25
C THR A 275 8.00 -19.96 34.60
N ALA A 276 8.18 -19.00 35.51
CA ALA A 276 8.74 -19.19 36.85
C ALA A 276 8.02 -18.32 37.89
N SER A 277 8.39 -18.45 39.16
CA SER A 277 7.90 -17.62 40.26
C SER A 277 9.03 -16.99 41.05
N GLY A 278 8.97 -15.69 41.32
CA GLY A 278 9.97 -14.98 42.12
C GLY A 278 9.35 -14.31 43.34
N ARG A 279 10.11 -14.22 44.43
CA ARG A 279 9.67 -13.55 45.66
C ARG A 279 10.09 -12.10 45.67
N PHE A 280 9.13 -11.17 45.67
CA PHE A 280 9.41 -9.74 45.80
C PHE A 280 8.23 -9.00 46.42
N ALA A 281 8.49 -7.81 46.97
CA ALA A 281 7.46 -6.90 47.44
C ALA A 281 7.05 -5.96 46.31
N HIS A 282 5.77 -5.92 45.98
CA HIS A 282 5.19 -4.91 45.11
C HIS A 282 4.96 -3.60 45.88
N PRO A 283 4.84 -2.43 45.23
CA PRO A 283 4.62 -1.16 45.92
C PRO A 283 3.52 -1.11 47.01
N ASP A 284 2.49 -1.96 46.93
CA ASP A 284 1.40 -2.03 47.93
C ASP A 284 1.52 -3.21 48.91
N ASP A 285 2.54 -4.04 48.74
CA ASP A 285 2.73 -5.19 49.61
C ASP A 285 3.39 -4.76 50.92
N THR A 286 2.81 -5.20 52.03
CA THR A 286 3.46 -5.11 53.36
C THR A 286 4.65 -6.07 53.50
N SER A 287 4.77 -7.06 52.61
CA SER A 287 5.80 -8.10 52.67
C SER A 287 5.98 -8.78 51.31
N ALA A 288 7.19 -9.25 51.01
CA ALA A 288 7.47 -9.95 49.75
C ALA A 288 6.69 -11.27 49.60
N ARG A 289 6.05 -11.45 48.44
CA ARG A 289 5.24 -12.62 48.07
C ARG A 289 5.79 -13.29 46.82
N ASN A 290 5.49 -14.58 46.63
CA ASN A 290 5.79 -15.27 45.37
C ASN A 290 4.81 -14.82 44.29
N ARG A 291 5.34 -14.41 43.14
CA ARG A 291 4.58 -13.90 41.99
C ARG A 291 5.11 -14.49 40.68
N PRO A 292 4.26 -14.66 39.65
CA PRO A 292 4.67 -15.20 38.36
C PRO A 292 5.62 -14.23 37.65
N VAL A 293 6.77 -14.71 37.17
CA VAL A 293 7.78 -13.90 36.48
C VAL A 293 8.36 -14.65 35.27
N CYS A 294 8.90 -13.91 34.31
CA CYS A 294 9.66 -14.50 33.21
C CYS A 294 11.03 -15.05 33.69
N PRO A 295 11.71 -15.91 32.91
CA PRO A 295 13.02 -16.47 33.27
C PRO A 295 14.06 -15.43 33.69
N SER A 296 14.20 -14.34 32.92
CA SER A 296 15.18 -13.28 33.25
C SER A 296 14.88 -12.57 34.57
N CYS A 297 13.60 -12.36 34.87
CA CYS A 297 13.20 -11.76 36.14
C CYS A 297 13.39 -12.72 37.30
N HIS A 298 13.16 -14.03 37.10
CA HIS A 298 13.48 -15.05 38.08
C HIS A 298 14.97 -15.06 38.43
N GLU A 299 15.84 -15.06 37.43
CA GLU A 299 17.29 -14.99 37.63
C GLU A 299 17.72 -13.71 38.37
N ALA A 300 17.17 -12.56 38.00
CA ALA A 300 17.47 -11.29 38.66
C ALA A 300 17.02 -11.26 40.13
N LEU A 301 15.92 -11.95 40.47
CA LEU A 301 15.43 -12.06 41.85
C LEU A 301 16.18 -13.11 42.67
N ALA A 302 16.79 -14.11 42.02
CA ALA A 302 17.62 -15.11 42.68
C ALA A 302 19.03 -14.57 43.04
N ASP A 303 19.51 -13.56 42.32
CA ASP A 303 20.78 -12.88 42.58
C ASP A 303 20.65 -11.97 43.83
N PRO A 304 21.42 -12.20 44.91
CA PRO A 304 21.28 -11.44 46.17
C PRO A 304 21.46 -9.93 46.02
N VAL A 305 22.33 -9.50 45.11
CA VAL A 305 22.62 -8.07 44.89
C VAL A 305 21.50 -7.43 44.08
N LYS A 306 21.04 -8.12 43.02
CA LYS A 306 20.00 -7.58 42.14
C LYS A 306 18.60 -7.73 42.72
N SER A 307 18.35 -8.69 43.61
CA SER A 307 17.04 -8.95 44.18
C SER A 307 16.42 -7.74 44.89
N LEU A 308 17.26 -6.84 45.44
CA LEU A 308 16.84 -5.63 46.14
C LEU A 308 16.40 -4.52 45.18
N THR A 309 17.02 -4.41 44.00
CA THR A 309 16.74 -3.34 43.03
C THR A 309 15.85 -3.80 41.88
N ALA A 310 15.85 -5.10 41.55
CA ALA A 310 15.11 -5.67 40.44
C ALA A 310 13.62 -5.31 40.44
N PRO A 311 12.90 -5.31 41.58
CA PRO A 311 11.50 -4.85 41.61
C PRO A 311 11.34 -3.38 41.20
N VAL A 312 12.29 -2.52 41.54
CA VAL A 312 12.24 -1.10 41.18
C VAL A 312 12.66 -0.89 39.72
N ASP A 313 13.73 -1.56 39.30
CA ASP A 313 14.37 -1.37 37.99
C ASP A 313 13.60 -2.05 36.85
N ARG A 314 12.76 -3.03 37.16
CA ARG A 314 12.05 -3.85 36.18
C ARG A 314 10.54 -3.70 36.21
N LEU A 315 9.95 -3.11 37.26
CA LEU A 315 8.51 -2.91 37.32
C LEU A 315 8.06 -1.97 36.19
N LEU A 316 7.15 -2.44 35.34
CA LEU A 316 6.58 -1.63 34.27
C LEU A 316 5.79 -0.47 34.87
N ARG A 317 6.18 0.74 34.49
CA ARG A 317 5.48 1.96 34.84
C ARG A 317 5.21 2.77 33.58
N LEU A 318 3.98 3.23 33.44
CA LEU A 318 3.51 3.98 32.28
C LEU A 318 2.93 5.32 32.71
N ARG A 319 2.87 6.26 31.77
CA ARG A 319 2.08 7.48 31.91
C ARG A 319 0.76 7.29 31.17
N GLU A 320 -0.34 7.66 31.80
CA GLU A 320 -1.65 7.70 31.13
C GLU A 320 -1.76 8.96 30.26
N GLU A 321 -1.22 10.07 30.76
CA GLU A 321 -1.17 11.34 30.06
C GLU A 321 0.27 11.78 29.78
N ARG A 322 0.47 12.55 28.70
CA ARG A 322 1.81 12.98 28.25
C ARG A 322 2.67 13.62 29.36
N SER A 323 2.05 14.39 30.24
CA SER A 323 2.70 15.11 31.34
C SER A 323 2.42 14.52 32.72
N GLY A 324 1.74 13.37 32.81
CA GLY A 324 1.38 12.73 34.08
C GLY A 324 2.53 11.96 34.75
N PRO A 325 2.35 11.54 36.01
CA PRO A 325 3.32 10.70 36.71
C PRO A 325 3.39 9.29 36.10
N PHE A 326 4.53 8.63 36.27
CA PHE A 326 4.66 7.21 35.95
C PHE A 326 4.04 6.36 37.07
N VAL A 327 2.99 5.62 36.73
CA VAL A 327 2.28 4.71 37.65
C VAL A 327 2.56 3.26 37.27
N PRO A 328 2.64 2.33 38.26
CA PRO A 328 2.69 0.90 37.99
C PRO A 328 1.58 0.43 37.06
N PHE A 329 1.88 -0.54 36.20
CA PHE A 329 0.96 -0.99 35.14
C PHE A 329 -0.37 -1.53 35.69
N ASP A 330 -0.37 -2.09 36.89
CA ASP A 330 -1.54 -2.68 37.54
C ASP A 330 -2.49 -1.63 38.12
N ARG A 331 -2.10 -0.35 38.11
CA ARG A 331 -2.92 0.79 38.56
C ARG A 331 -3.48 1.62 37.41
N LEU A 332 -3.24 1.21 36.17
CA LEU A 332 -3.70 1.96 35.00
C LEU A 332 -5.23 1.83 34.81
N SER A 333 -5.89 2.89 34.38
CA SER A 333 -7.34 2.98 34.15
C SER A 333 -7.81 2.29 32.85
N GLY A 334 -7.05 1.32 32.33
CA GLY A 334 -7.31 0.64 31.05
C GLY A 334 -7.25 -0.89 31.16
N SER A 335 -7.42 -1.60 30.03
CA SER A 335 -7.52 -3.07 29.99
C SER A 335 -6.32 -3.77 30.65
N LEU A 336 -5.12 -3.19 30.58
CA LEU A 336 -3.93 -3.75 31.23
C LEU A 336 -4.02 -3.74 32.76
N GLY A 337 -4.54 -2.66 33.35
CA GLY A 337 -4.77 -2.56 34.78
C GLY A 337 -5.96 -3.41 35.23
N ALA A 338 -7.07 -3.38 34.47
CA ALA A 338 -8.28 -4.16 34.76
C ALA A 338 -8.08 -5.69 34.67
N ALA A 339 -7.14 -6.12 33.82
CA ALA A 339 -6.74 -7.52 33.72
C ALA A 339 -5.71 -7.95 34.78
N SER A 340 -5.18 -7.00 35.56
CA SER A 340 -4.27 -7.27 36.66
C SER A 340 -5.03 -7.72 37.90
N SER A 341 -4.55 -8.79 38.53
CA SER A 341 -5.00 -9.25 39.84
C SER A 341 -3.79 -9.64 40.67
N ALA A 342 -3.68 -9.11 41.89
CA ALA A 342 -2.52 -9.27 42.77
C ALA A 342 -1.17 -8.93 42.09
N GLY A 343 -1.18 -7.96 41.17
CA GLY A 343 -0.02 -7.48 40.41
C GLY A 343 0.47 -8.46 39.34
N ALA A 344 -0.39 -9.36 38.84
CA ALA A 344 -0.10 -10.19 37.68
C ALA A 344 -1.26 -10.10 36.67
N VAL A 345 -0.94 -10.11 35.38
CA VAL A 345 -1.93 -10.02 34.29
C VAL A 345 -2.22 -11.41 33.75
N SER A 346 -3.50 -11.79 33.68
CA SER A 346 -3.94 -12.95 32.91
C SER A 346 -4.18 -12.54 31.45
N VAL A 347 -3.65 -13.32 30.51
CA VAL A 347 -3.79 -13.04 29.07
C VAL A 347 -5.25 -13.18 28.63
N ASP A 348 -5.95 -14.22 29.09
CA ASP A 348 -7.36 -14.44 28.75
C ASP A 348 -8.23 -13.30 29.31
N ARG A 349 -8.01 -12.91 30.58
CA ARG A 349 -8.70 -11.76 31.16
C ARG A 349 -8.39 -10.46 30.41
N LEU A 350 -7.15 -10.30 29.93
CA LEU A 350 -6.78 -9.14 29.12
C LEU A 350 -7.54 -9.14 27.79
N VAL A 351 -7.69 -10.29 27.13
CA VAL A 351 -8.51 -10.42 25.91
C VAL A 351 -9.96 -10.04 26.20
N ASP A 352 -10.55 -10.58 27.27
CA ASP A 352 -11.93 -10.31 27.64
C ASP A 352 -12.15 -8.82 27.95
N GLN A 353 -11.25 -8.20 28.71
CA GLN A 353 -11.32 -6.77 29.04
C GLN A 353 -11.19 -5.85 27.83
N VAL A 354 -10.41 -6.25 26.82
CA VAL A 354 -10.32 -5.49 25.56
C VAL A 354 -11.61 -5.62 24.76
N ARG A 355 -12.12 -6.85 24.62
CA ARG A 355 -13.35 -7.15 23.89
C ARG A 355 -14.56 -6.46 24.51
N GLU A 356 -14.69 -6.52 25.83
CA GLU A 356 -15.72 -5.82 26.60
C GLU A 356 -15.65 -4.31 26.40
N ARG A 357 -14.46 -3.70 26.55
CA ARG A 357 -14.28 -2.24 26.36
C ARG A 357 -14.64 -1.78 24.95
N LEU A 358 -14.41 -2.63 23.95
CA LEU A 358 -14.67 -2.31 22.53
C LEU A 358 -16.05 -2.82 22.05
N ASN A 359 -16.86 -3.43 22.92
CA ASN A 359 -18.15 -4.04 22.60
C ASN A 359 -18.07 -5.05 21.44
N VAL A 360 -17.03 -5.89 21.42
CA VAL A 360 -16.85 -6.98 20.46
C VAL A 360 -17.09 -8.31 21.18
N HIS A 361 -18.05 -9.12 20.71
CA HIS A 361 -18.45 -10.39 21.33
C HIS A 361 -18.05 -11.60 20.49
#